data_AF-A0ABD0TD81-F1
#
_entry.id   AF-A0ABD0TD81-F1
#
_cell.length_a   1.000
_cell.length_b   1.000
_cell.length_c   1.000
_cell.angle_alpha   90.00
_cell.angle_beta   90.00
_cell.angle_gamma   90.00
#
_symmetry.space_group_name_H-M   'P 1'
#
loop_
_entity.id
_entity.type
_entity.pdbx_description
1 polymer ?
#
loop_
_entity_poly.entity_id
_entity_poly.type
_entity_poly.pdbx_seq_one_letter_code
_entity_poly.pdbx_strand_id
1 'polypeptide(L)'
;MMISLFLVAALASTLAAQAPQQPPGDQIPIIRFETDGPNVDGTYKWLYETGNEINAEESGYVKNFGKGEGEEVQVAEGKFSYKSPEGQLIALTYIADENGFQPQGEHLPTPPPIPPAIQKALDYLKTLPPTAAGASSNIQPEYRPAPFKNARRF
;
A
#
# COMPACT_ATOMS: atom_id res chain seq x y z
N MET A 1 -28.38 11.19 -66.28
CA MET A 1 -28.24 12.63 -65.97
C MET A 1 -28.01 12.71 -64.46
N MET A 2 -26.88 13.15 -63.87
CA MET A 2 -26.06 14.33 -64.17
C MET A 2 -24.63 14.17 -63.56
N ILE A 3 -23.60 14.27 -64.42
CA ILE A 3 -22.30 14.97 -64.27
C ILE A 3 -21.33 14.61 -63.11
N SER A 4 -20.13 14.11 -63.49
CA SER A 4 -18.85 14.13 -62.76
C SER A 4 -18.17 15.51 -62.77
N LEU A 5 -17.44 15.92 -61.70
CA LEU A 5 -16.18 16.70 -61.82
C LEU A 5 -15.34 16.72 -60.52
N PHE A 6 -14.01 16.65 -60.72
CA PHE A 6 -12.87 16.57 -59.81
C PHE A 6 -12.57 17.85 -58.98
N LEU A 7 -11.93 17.73 -57.78
CA LEU A 7 -10.51 18.10 -57.51
C LEU A 7 -10.13 18.13 -56.00
N VAL A 8 -9.10 17.35 -55.65
CA VAL A 8 -7.86 17.64 -54.86
C VAL A 8 -7.95 18.31 -53.47
N ALA A 9 -7.40 17.63 -52.45
CA ALA A 9 -6.28 18.11 -51.60
C ALA A 9 -5.95 17.06 -50.52
N ALA A 10 -4.81 16.37 -50.66
CA ALA A 10 -3.63 16.49 -49.78
C ALA A 10 -3.39 15.21 -48.96
N LEU A 11 -2.69 14.26 -49.57
CA LEU A 11 -1.94 13.22 -48.84
C LEU A 11 -0.81 13.92 -48.06
N ALA A 12 -1.04 14.17 -46.78
CA ALA A 12 0.03 14.47 -45.84
C ALA A 12 0.58 13.13 -45.31
N SER A 13 1.56 12.58 -46.01
CA SER A 13 2.33 11.43 -45.53
C SER A 13 3.25 11.92 -44.41
N THR A 14 2.80 11.86 -43.15
CA THR A 14 3.70 12.02 -42.01
C THR A 14 4.62 10.81 -41.96
N LEU A 15 5.91 11.01 -42.23
CA LEU A 15 6.94 10.08 -41.79
C LEU A 15 6.97 10.13 -40.26
N ALA A 16 6.17 9.28 -39.62
CA ALA A 16 6.40 8.92 -38.23
C ALA A 16 7.76 8.18 -38.20
N ALA A 17 8.77 8.82 -37.61
CA ALA A 17 10.00 8.14 -37.25
C ALA A 17 9.63 6.96 -36.33
N GLN A 18 9.70 5.76 -36.88
CA GLN A 18 9.45 4.53 -36.15
C GLN A 18 10.58 4.40 -35.13
N ALA A 19 10.26 4.53 -33.84
CA ALA A 19 11.21 4.25 -32.77
C ALA A 19 11.81 2.85 -33.00
N PRO A 20 13.11 2.63 -32.70
CA PRO A 20 13.71 1.31 -32.80
C PRO A 20 12.83 0.30 -32.08
N GLN A 21 12.23 -0.62 -32.85
CA GLN A 21 11.56 -1.78 -32.27
C GLN A 21 12.62 -2.50 -31.47
N GLN A 22 12.46 -2.55 -30.14
CA GLN A 22 13.30 -3.40 -29.31
C GLN A 22 13.36 -4.78 -29.97
N PRO A 23 14.55 -5.40 -30.08
CA PRO A 23 14.65 -6.76 -30.59
C PRO A 23 13.60 -7.61 -29.86
N PRO A 24 12.88 -8.52 -30.54
CA PRO A 24 11.87 -9.33 -29.90
C PRO A 24 12.56 -10.15 -28.82
N GLY A 25 12.53 -9.63 -27.60
CA GLY A 25 12.87 -10.39 -26.41
C GLY A 25 11.86 -11.52 -26.30
N ASP A 26 12.30 -12.66 -25.78
CA ASP A 26 11.43 -13.78 -25.50
C ASP A 26 10.19 -13.29 -24.76
N GLN A 27 9.03 -13.32 -25.43
CA GLN A 27 7.78 -12.88 -24.84
C GLN A 27 7.40 -13.89 -23.76
N ILE A 28 7.32 -13.41 -22.52
CA ILE A 28 6.86 -14.22 -21.40
C ILE A 28 5.32 -14.20 -21.41
N PRO A 29 4.65 -15.34 -21.61
CA PRO A 29 3.19 -15.37 -21.64
C PRO A 29 2.59 -15.23 -20.25
N ILE A 30 1.37 -14.73 -20.17
CA ILE A 30 0.52 -14.86 -18.97
C ILE A 30 -0.17 -16.23 -19.07
N ILE A 31 0.06 -17.10 -18.10
CA ILE A 31 -0.49 -18.47 -18.07
C ILE A 31 -1.81 -18.54 -17.30
N ARG A 32 -2.03 -17.61 -16.36
CA ARG A 32 -3.27 -17.47 -15.60
C ARG A 32 -3.55 -16.00 -15.34
N PHE A 33 -4.80 -15.63 -15.47
CA PHE A 33 -5.29 -14.30 -15.13
C PHE A 33 -6.72 -14.42 -14.62
N GLU A 34 -6.99 -13.95 -13.42
CA GLU A 34 -8.34 -13.87 -12.87
C GLU A 34 -8.56 -12.47 -12.28
N THR A 35 -9.76 -11.96 -12.48
CA THR A 35 -10.20 -10.66 -11.96
C THR A 35 -11.65 -10.80 -11.53
N ASP A 36 -11.97 -10.29 -10.36
CA ASP A 36 -13.29 -10.28 -9.77
C ASP A 36 -13.55 -8.93 -9.09
N GLY A 37 -14.73 -8.36 -9.35
CA GLY A 37 -15.08 -7.01 -8.94
C GLY A 37 -14.54 -5.89 -9.86
N PRO A 38 -14.56 -4.62 -9.40
CA PRO A 38 -15.00 -4.19 -8.07
C PRO A 38 -16.48 -4.47 -7.83
N ASN A 39 -16.77 -5.10 -6.71
CA ASN A 39 -18.12 -5.44 -6.27
C ASN A 39 -18.79 -4.22 -5.62
N VAL A 40 -20.12 -4.26 -5.51
CA VAL A 40 -20.92 -3.17 -4.93
C VAL A 40 -20.63 -2.91 -3.46
N ASP A 41 -20.01 -3.86 -2.77
CA ASP A 41 -19.59 -3.79 -1.37
C ASP A 41 -18.15 -3.26 -1.20
N GLY A 42 -17.50 -2.84 -2.31
CA GLY A 42 -16.13 -2.35 -2.31
C GLY A 42 -15.07 -3.46 -2.27
N THR A 43 -15.48 -4.74 -2.38
CA THR A 43 -14.53 -5.86 -2.48
C THR A 43 -14.03 -6.03 -3.91
N TYR A 44 -12.79 -6.49 -4.05
CA TYR A 44 -12.23 -6.90 -5.34
C TYR A 44 -11.16 -7.98 -5.13
N LYS A 45 -10.85 -8.70 -6.19
CA LYS A 45 -9.74 -9.65 -6.22
C LYS A 45 -9.15 -9.73 -7.62
N TRP A 46 -7.84 -9.81 -7.71
CA TRP A 46 -7.16 -10.15 -8.96
C TRP A 46 -5.97 -11.06 -8.70
N LEU A 47 -5.59 -11.83 -9.70
CA LEU A 47 -4.33 -12.56 -9.72
C LEU A 47 -3.83 -12.73 -11.15
N TYR A 48 -2.51 -12.87 -11.29
CA TYR A 48 -1.89 -13.31 -12.52
C TYR A 48 -0.69 -14.19 -12.24
N GLU A 49 -0.44 -15.09 -13.19
CA GLU A 49 0.72 -15.97 -13.22
C GLU A 49 1.33 -15.89 -14.61
N THR A 50 2.65 -15.85 -14.67
CA THR A 50 3.43 -15.72 -15.91
C THR A 50 4.22 -16.99 -16.19
N GLY A 51 4.61 -17.19 -17.46
CA GLY A 51 5.37 -18.37 -17.88
C GLY A 51 6.77 -18.48 -17.26
N ASN A 52 7.30 -17.40 -16.68
CA ASN A 52 8.56 -17.40 -15.92
C ASN A 52 8.34 -17.42 -14.40
N GLU A 53 7.20 -17.94 -13.95
CA GLU A 53 6.88 -18.17 -12.53
C GLU A 53 6.81 -16.90 -11.67
N ILE A 54 6.54 -15.73 -12.28
CA ILE A 54 6.07 -14.57 -11.54
C ILE A 54 4.60 -14.77 -11.21
N ASN A 55 4.26 -14.72 -9.93
CA ASN A 55 2.88 -14.80 -9.44
C ASN A 55 2.57 -13.57 -8.60
N ALA A 56 1.41 -12.97 -8.86
CA ALA A 56 0.91 -11.85 -8.08
C ALA A 56 -0.59 -12.05 -7.84
N GLU A 57 -1.04 -11.77 -6.63
CA GLU A 57 -2.46 -11.69 -6.30
C GLU A 57 -2.69 -10.61 -5.26
N GLU A 58 -3.89 -10.04 -5.30
CA GLU A 58 -4.36 -9.08 -4.32
C GLU A 58 -5.87 -9.20 -4.18
N SER A 59 -6.34 -9.02 -2.96
CA SER A 59 -7.75 -8.80 -2.66
C SER A 59 -7.87 -7.57 -1.79
N GLY A 60 -8.88 -6.76 -2.05
CA GLY A 60 -9.18 -5.59 -1.22
C GLY A 60 -10.64 -5.54 -0.80
N TYR A 61 -10.88 -4.77 0.25
CA TYR A 61 -12.20 -4.49 0.79
C TYR A 61 -12.20 -3.12 1.48
N VAL A 62 -13.38 -2.54 1.68
CA VAL A 62 -13.55 -1.26 2.37
C VAL A 62 -14.03 -1.48 3.80
N LYS A 63 -13.23 -1.12 4.80
CA LYS A 63 -13.68 -1.01 6.19
C LYS A 63 -14.65 0.17 6.32
N ASN A 64 -15.68 0.00 7.14
CA ASN A 64 -16.76 0.99 7.35
C ASN A 64 -17.50 1.42 6.07
N PHE A 65 -17.62 0.52 5.08
CA PHE A 65 -18.34 0.80 3.85
C PHE A 65 -19.75 1.37 4.10
N GLY A 66 -20.08 2.47 3.43
CA GLY A 66 -21.38 3.13 3.53
C GLY A 66 -21.53 4.10 4.71
N LYS A 67 -20.47 4.34 5.50
CA LYS A 67 -20.48 5.34 6.58
C LYS A 67 -20.17 6.76 6.13
N GLY A 68 -19.74 6.95 4.87
CA GLY A 68 -19.48 8.25 4.27
C GLY A 68 -17.99 8.58 4.16
N GLU A 69 -17.69 9.58 3.32
CA GLU A 69 -16.32 10.01 3.03
C GLU A 69 -15.60 10.41 4.33
N GLY A 70 -14.47 9.75 4.62
CA GLY A 70 -13.61 10.03 5.78
C GLY A 70 -13.67 8.98 6.91
N GLU A 71 -14.68 8.12 6.96
CA GLU A 71 -14.70 6.94 7.84
C GLU A 71 -14.38 5.63 7.10
N GLU A 72 -14.54 5.65 5.77
CA GLU A 72 -14.24 4.55 4.88
C GLU A 72 -12.73 4.41 4.68
N VAL A 73 -12.26 3.17 4.83
CA VAL A 73 -10.85 2.84 4.69
C VAL A 73 -10.72 1.69 3.72
N GLN A 74 -10.03 1.93 2.61
CA GLN A 74 -9.63 0.87 1.70
C GLN A 74 -8.53 0.03 2.35
N VAL A 75 -8.75 -1.27 2.39
CA VAL A 75 -7.75 -2.27 2.75
C VAL A 75 -7.42 -3.08 1.52
N ALA A 76 -6.14 -3.38 1.31
CA ALA A 76 -5.66 -4.30 0.28
C ALA A 76 -4.64 -5.26 0.88
N GLU A 77 -4.81 -6.55 0.61
CA GLU A 77 -3.92 -7.61 1.04
C GLU A 77 -3.47 -8.36 -0.21
N GLY A 78 -2.16 -8.59 -0.33
CA GLY A 78 -1.64 -9.25 -1.52
C GLY A 78 -0.36 -10.02 -1.28
N LYS A 79 -0.01 -10.83 -2.27
CA LYS A 79 1.26 -11.53 -2.33
C LYS A 79 1.86 -11.44 -3.72
N PHE A 80 3.18 -11.37 -3.75
CA PHE A 80 3.99 -11.32 -4.96
C PHE A 80 5.15 -12.29 -4.83
N SER A 81 5.45 -13.03 -5.89
CA SER A 81 6.60 -13.94 -5.91
C SER A 81 7.24 -13.99 -7.29
N TYR A 82 8.55 -14.15 -7.33
CA TYR A 82 9.33 -14.33 -8.56
C TYR A 82 10.58 -15.16 -8.27
N LYS A 83 11.16 -15.78 -9.30
CA LYS A 83 12.49 -16.39 -9.21
C LYS A 83 13.58 -15.37 -9.49
N SER A 84 14.55 -15.27 -8.59
CA SER A 84 15.74 -14.46 -8.80
C SER A 84 16.61 -15.04 -9.92
N PRO A 85 17.54 -14.25 -10.51
CA PRO A 85 18.51 -14.75 -11.48
C PRO A 85 19.36 -15.93 -10.97
N GLU A 86 19.52 -16.04 -9.65
CA GLU A 86 20.23 -17.11 -8.94
C GLU A 86 19.37 -18.36 -8.71
N GLY A 87 18.09 -18.34 -9.11
CA GLY A 87 17.13 -19.44 -8.96
C GLY A 87 16.41 -19.47 -7.60
N GLN A 88 16.63 -18.49 -6.74
CA GLN A 88 15.95 -18.41 -5.45
C GLN A 88 14.53 -17.86 -5.61
N LEU A 89 13.54 -18.51 -4.99
CA LEU A 89 12.19 -17.97 -4.94
C LEU A 89 12.15 -16.82 -3.94
N ILE A 90 11.87 -15.62 -4.42
CA ILE A 90 11.63 -14.43 -3.61
C ILE A 90 10.12 -14.24 -3.50
N ALA A 91 9.62 -14.17 -2.27
CA ALA A 91 8.23 -13.95 -1.97
C ALA A 91 8.05 -12.73 -1.06
N LEU A 92 6.94 -12.04 -1.25
CA LEU A 92 6.50 -10.85 -0.55
C LEU A 92 5.01 -11.00 -0.25
N THR A 93 4.60 -10.77 0.99
CA THR A 93 3.20 -10.54 1.37
C THR A 93 3.06 -9.12 1.87
N TYR A 94 1.88 -8.53 1.74
CA TYR A 94 1.63 -7.20 2.28
C TYR A 94 0.19 -7.01 2.70
N ILE A 95 0.02 -6.06 3.63
CA ILE A 95 -1.25 -5.47 4.02
C ILE A 95 -1.09 -3.95 3.85
N ALA A 96 -2.04 -3.33 3.16
CA ALA A 96 -2.15 -1.89 3.00
C ALA A 96 -3.48 -1.43 3.62
N ASP A 97 -3.41 -0.63 4.68
CA ASP A 97 -4.57 -0.11 5.40
C ASP A 97 -4.30 1.30 5.95
N GLU A 98 -5.08 1.74 6.94
CA GLU A 98 -4.89 3.01 7.68
C GLU A 98 -3.46 3.23 8.20
N ASN A 99 -2.75 2.14 8.50
CA ASN A 99 -1.39 2.20 9.02
C ASN A 99 -0.33 2.21 7.90
N GLY A 100 -0.75 2.30 6.64
CA GLY A 100 0.10 2.34 5.46
C GLY A 100 0.42 0.96 4.91
N PHE A 101 1.47 0.88 4.09
CA PHE A 101 1.91 -0.36 3.46
C PHE A 101 2.86 -1.13 4.39
N GLN A 102 2.49 -2.36 4.73
CA GLN A 102 3.21 -3.23 5.64
C GLN A 102 3.66 -4.49 4.91
N PRO A 103 4.86 -4.50 4.29
CA PRO A 103 5.38 -5.66 3.60
C PRO A 103 6.07 -6.65 4.56
N GLN A 104 5.95 -7.95 4.27
CA GLN A 104 6.69 -9.03 4.91
C GLN A 104 7.34 -9.92 3.85
N GLY A 105 8.61 -10.24 4.04
CA GLY A 105 9.36 -11.13 3.17
C GLY A 105 10.78 -11.32 3.69
N GLU A 106 11.32 -12.52 3.51
CA GLU A 106 12.67 -12.89 4.00
C GLU A 106 13.79 -12.01 3.42
N HIS A 107 13.55 -11.40 2.27
CA HIS A 107 14.50 -10.54 1.56
C HIS A 107 14.47 -9.08 2.04
N LEU A 108 13.52 -8.72 2.91
CA LEU A 108 13.40 -7.34 3.41
C LEU A 108 14.42 -7.08 4.52
N PRO A 109 14.94 -5.84 4.62
CA PRO A 109 15.83 -5.47 5.71
C PRO A 109 15.09 -5.60 7.04
N THR A 110 15.61 -6.40 7.95
CA THR A 110 15.08 -6.48 9.31
C THR A 110 15.65 -5.35 10.16
N PRO A 111 14.84 -4.74 11.06
CA PRO A 111 15.37 -3.76 12.00
C PRO A 111 16.45 -4.41 12.88
N PRO A 112 17.44 -3.62 13.34
CA PRO A 112 18.50 -4.14 14.20
C PRO A 112 17.90 -4.77 15.47
N PRO A 113 18.55 -5.80 16.03
CA PRO A 113 18.06 -6.48 17.23
C PRO A 113 17.89 -5.49 18.40
N ILE A 114 16.87 -5.75 19.23
CA ILE A 114 16.58 -4.94 20.42
C ILE A 114 17.83 -4.89 21.32
N PRO A 115 18.26 -3.69 21.76
CA PRO A 115 19.41 -3.57 22.65
C PRO A 115 19.24 -4.39 23.95
N PRO A 116 20.29 -5.05 24.46
CA PRO A 116 20.20 -5.91 25.64
C PRO A 116 19.62 -5.25 26.88
N ALA A 117 19.79 -3.92 27.03
CA ALA A 117 19.21 -3.16 28.13
C ALA A 117 17.68 -3.11 28.08
N ILE A 118 17.09 -2.96 26.88
CA ILE A 118 15.64 -2.97 26.69
C ILE A 118 15.08 -4.37 26.92
N GLN A 119 15.80 -5.41 26.46
CA GLN A 119 15.42 -6.80 26.73
C GLN A 119 15.36 -7.09 28.24
N LYS A 120 16.40 -6.68 28.99
CA LYS A 120 16.42 -6.80 30.46
C LYS A 120 15.28 -6.04 31.13
N ALA A 121 14.95 -4.85 30.65
CA ALA A 121 13.84 -4.06 31.18
C ALA A 121 12.49 -4.77 30.94
N LEU A 122 12.28 -5.32 29.74
CA LEU A 122 11.07 -6.10 29.43
C LEU A 122 10.95 -7.36 30.28
N ASP A 123 12.05 -8.08 30.48
CA ASP A 123 12.06 -9.28 31.33
C ASP A 123 11.78 -8.93 32.80
N TYR A 124 12.34 -7.83 33.31
CA TYR A 124 12.01 -7.32 34.64
C TYR A 124 10.52 -6.95 34.76
N LEU A 125 9.95 -6.22 33.79
CA LEU A 125 8.52 -5.85 33.78
C LEU A 125 7.60 -7.08 33.79
N LYS A 126 7.97 -8.16 33.10
CA LYS A 126 7.21 -9.43 33.13
C LYS A 126 7.21 -10.11 34.50
N THR A 127 8.24 -9.88 35.33
CA THR A 127 8.33 -10.45 36.68
C THR A 127 7.54 -9.67 37.72
N LEU A 128 7.08 -8.45 37.38
CA LEU A 128 6.29 -7.65 38.29
C LEU A 128 4.88 -8.25 38.42
N PRO A 129 4.29 -8.24 39.64
CA PRO A 129 2.89 -8.58 39.79
C PRO A 129 2.03 -7.59 38.97
N PRO A 130 0.84 -7.99 38.48
CA PRO A 130 -0.07 -7.07 37.82
C PRO A 130 -0.40 -5.93 38.79
N THR A 131 0.16 -4.75 38.52
CA THR A 131 -0.14 -3.56 39.31
C THR A 131 -1.62 -3.24 39.11
N ALA A 132 -2.39 -3.12 40.18
CA ALA A 132 -3.80 -2.72 40.15
C ALA A 132 -4.04 -1.26 39.66
N ALA A 133 -3.08 -0.67 38.96
CA ALA A 133 -3.08 0.71 38.51
C ALA A 133 -3.13 0.77 36.97
N GLY A 134 -4.29 0.39 36.42
CA GLY A 134 -4.78 0.97 35.16
C GLY A 134 -5.28 2.41 35.34
N ALA A 135 -4.85 3.11 36.39
CA ALA A 135 -5.11 4.53 36.57
C ALA A 135 -3.99 5.29 35.86
N SER A 136 -4.24 5.64 34.60
CA SER A 136 -3.50 6.68 33.89
C SER A 136 -3.38 7.89 34.81
N SER A 137 -2.22 8.12 35.43
CA SER A 137 -1.92 9.42 36.01
C SER A 137 -1.66 10.34 34.82
N ASN A 138 -2.74 10.86 34.25
CA ASN A 138 -2.70 11.98 33.34
C ASN A 138 -2.14 13.14 34.15
N ILE A 139 -0.81 13.33 34.14
CA ILE A 139 -0.18 14.51 34.73
C ILE A 139 -0.45 15.65 33.75
N GLN A 140 -1.70 16.11 33.76
CA GLN A 140 -2.02 17.40 33.21
C GLN A 140 -1.46 18.39 34.24
N PRO A 141 -0.42 19.17 33.91
CA PRO A 141 0.08 20.18 34.83
C PRO A 141 -1.11 21.09 35.16
N GLU A 142 -1.54 21.08 36.42
CA GLU A 142 -2.64 21.92 36.88
C GLU A 142 -2.20 23.38 36.71
N TYR A 143 -2.68 24.02 35.64
CA TYR A 143 -2.46 25.43 35.42
C TYR A 143 -3.18 26.18 36.53
N ARG A 144 -2.43 26.61 37.55
CA ARG A 144 -2.88 27.61 38.51
C ARG A 144 -2.68 28.98 37.88
N PRO A 145 -3.73 29.66 37.38
CA PRO A 145 -3.57 31.05 36.98
C PRO A 145 -3.11 31.86 38.20
N ALA A 146 -2.11 32.71 38.00
CA ALA A 146 -1.69 33.66 39.03
C ALA A 146 -2.89 34.52 39.44
N PRO A 147 -3.05 34.86 40.74
CA PRO A 147 -4.14 35.72 41.17
C PRO A 147 -4.05 37.05 40.43
N PHE A 148 -5.07 37.37 39.64
CA PHE A 148 -5.19 38.66 38.98
C PHE A 148 -5.17 39.76 40.05
N LYS A 149 -4.08 40.54 40.09
CA LYS A 149 -4.05 41.77 40.89
C LYS A 149 -4.96 42.78 40.19
N ASN A 150 -6.17 42.95 40.71
CA ASN A 150 -7.05 44.06 40.34
C ASN A 150 -6.40 45.38 40.78
N ALA A 151 -5.58 45.98 39.91
CA ALA A 151 -5.21 47.38 40.03
C ALA A 151 -6.45 48.21 39.66
N ARG A 152 -7.30 48.48 40.66
CA ARG A 152 -8.28 49.54 40.53
C ARG A 152 -7.54 50.89 40.48
N ARG A 153 -8.06 51.77 39.62
CA ARG A 153 -7.80 53.22 39.45
C ARG A 153 -6.66 53.50 38.44
N PHE A 154 -6.87 54.29 37.38
CA PHE A 154 -7.68 55.51 37.25
C PHE A 154 -8.48 55.55 35.95
#